data_AF-A0A842LNZ8-F1
#
_entry.id   AF-A0A842LNZ8-F1
#
_cell.length_a   1.000
_cell.length_b   1.000
_cell.length_c   1.000
_cell.angle_alpha   90.00
_cell.angle_beta   90.00
_cell.angle_gamma   90.00
#
_symmetry.space_group_name_H-M   'P 1'
#
loop_
_entity.id
_entity.type
_entity.pdbx_description
1 polymer ?
#
loop_
_entity_poly.entity_id
_entity_poly.type
_entity_poly.pdbx_seq_one_letter_code
_entity_poly.pdbx_strand_id
1 'polypeptide(L)' 'MRREFTLGGHKAASLSMIMKHADIMLVTKMSEERVRRAFFEYARDLDDAMKQMFEKYGKDLRITVVPFARTTLCVD' A
#
# COMPACT_ATOMS: atom_id res chain seq x y z
N MET A 1 12.07 27.22 15.73
CA MET A 1 11.20 26.08 15.40
C MET A 1 11.92 24.81 15.81
N ARG A 2 11.52 24.17 16.92
CA ARG A 2 12.07 22.87 17.35
C ARG A 2 11.51 21.85 16.36
N ARG A 3 12.31 21.34 15.43
CA ARG A 3 11.89 20.25 14.54
C ARG A 3 11.88 18.99 15.39
N GLU A 4 10.71 18.58 15.87
CA GLU A 4 10.54 17.28 16.50
C GLU A 4 10.93 16.21 15.48
N PHE A 5 12.10 15.62 15.68
CA PHE A 5 12.52 14.47 14.90
C PHE A 5 11.77 13.26 15.44
N THR A 6 10.63 12.95 14.82
CA THR A 6 9.94 11.69 15.06
C THR A 6 10.56 10.64 14.14
N LEU A 7 11.20 9.63 14.72
CA LEU A 7 11.80 8.54 13.96
C LEU A 7 10.73 7.88 13.08
N GLY A 8 10.92 7.92 11.77
CA GLY A 8 9.97 7.37 10.78
C GLY A 8 8.81 8.30 10.38
N GLY A 9 8.60 9.43 11.05
CA GLY A 9 7.45 10.33 10.80
C GLY A 9 7.43 10.92 9.38
N HIS A 10 8.58 11.30 8.84
CA HIS A 10 8.67 11.85 7.48
C HIS A 10 8.33 10.79 6.40
N LYS A 11 8.66 9.51 6.63
CA LYS A 11 8.27 8.41 5.71
C LYS A 11 6.78 8.15 5.78
N ALA A 12 6.21 8.16 6.99
CA ALA A 12 4.77 8.04 7.18
C ALA A 12 4.01 9.19 6.50
N ALA A 13 4.54 10.41 6.55
CA ALA A 13 3.97 11.55 5.84
C ALA A 13 4.04 11.39 4.31
N SER A 14 5.17 10.95 3.76
CA SER A 14 5.27 10.68 2.32
C SER A 14 4.32 9.58 1.87
N LEU A 15 4.19 8.50 2.65
CA LEU A 15 3.26 7.42 2.34
C LEU A 15 1.80 7.87 2.41
N SER A 16 1.45 8.68 3.42
CA SER A 16 0.08 9.21 3.55
C SER A 16 -0.28 10.19 2.44
N MET A 17 0.69 10.90 1.85
CA MET A 17 0.45 11.69 0.64
C MET A 17 0.09 10.80 -0.56
N ILE A 18 0.74 9.64 -0.72
CA ILE A 18 0.43 8.68 -1.79
C ILE A 18 -0.97 8.09 -1.58
N MET A 19 -1.33 7.76 -0.35
CA MET A 19 -2.65 7.21 0.00
C MET A 19 -3.83 8.11 -0.37
N LYS A 20 -3.61 9.42 -0.60
CA LYS A 20 -4.67 10.33 -1.08
C LYS A 20 -5.03 10.11 -2.55
N HIS A 21 -4.17 9.45 -3.31
CA HIS A 21 -4.29 9.29 -4.76
C HIS A 21 -4.27 7.84 -5.21
N ALA A 22 -3.96 6.90 -4.32
CA ALA A 22 -3.91 5.48 -4.61
C ALA A 22 -4.42 4.66 -3.43
N ASP A 23 -5.17 3.59 -3.71
CA ASP A 23 -5.44 2.57 -2.70
C ASP A 23 -4.19 1.74 -2.47
N ILE A 24 -3.81 1.57 -1.21
CA ILE A 24 -2.69 0.71 -0.83
C ILE A 24 -3.24 -0.47 -0.04
N MET A 25 -3.24 -1.63 -0.68
CA MET A 25 -3.63 -2.89 -0.07
C MET A 25 -2.41 -3.69 0.39
N LEU A 26 -2.48 -4.23 1.60
CA LEU A 26 -1.41 -5.03 2.19
C LEU A 26 -1.84 -6.49 2.32
N VAL A 27 -1.07 -7.36 1.68
CA VAL A 27 -1.05 -8.80 1.96
C VAL A 27 0.00 -9.06 3.02
N THR A 28 -0.43 -9.40 4.24
CA THR A 28 0.46 -9.47 5.40
C THR A 28 -0.04 -10.43 6.48
N LYS A 29 0.87 -10.91 7.33
CA LYS A 29 0.55 -11.70 8.54
C LYS A 29 0.02 -10.85 9.71
N MET A 30 0.03 -9.52 9.57
CA MET A 30 -0.56 -8.64 10.57
C MET A 30 -2.08 -8.82 10.60
N SER A 31 -2.70 -8.62 11.77
CA SER A 31 -4.16 -8.65 11.86
C SER A 31 -4.78 -7.53 11.02
N GLU A 32 -5.95 -7.80 10.44
CA GLU A 32 -6.73 -6.81 9.69
C GLU A 32 -6.91 -5.51 10.49
N GLU A 33 -7.27 -5.63 11.77
CA GLU A 33 -7.46 -4.49 12.66
C GLU A 33 -6.21 -3.58 12.71
N ARG A 34 -4.99 -4.15 12.75
CA ARG A 34 -3.75 -3.37 12.74
C ARG A 34 -3.51 -2.68 11.40
N VAL A 35 -3.82 -3.34 10.30
CA VAL A 35 -3.66 -2.82 8.94
C VAL A 35 -4.62 -1.65 8.71
N ARG A 36 -5.89 -1.83 9.07
CA ARG A 36 -6.94 -0.80 8.98
C ARG A 36 -6.65 0.40 9.88
N ARG A 37 -6.20 0.18 11.12
CA ARG A 37 -5.78 1.28 12.02
C ARG A 37 -4.61 2.10 11.47
N ALA A 38 -3.83 1.53 10.55
CA ALA A 38 -2.75 2.22 9.84
C ALA A 38 -3.19 2.80 8.47
N PHE A 39 -4.49 2.85 8.20
CA PHE A 39 -5.11 3.43 7.00
C PHE A 39 -4.86 2.68 5.69
N PHE A 40 -4.44 1.41 5.75
CA PHE A 40 -4.32 0.54 4.58
C PHE A 40 -5.56 -0.32 4.37
N GLU A 41 -5.76 -0.77 3.13
CA GLU A 41 -6.68 -1.86 2.82
C GLU A 41 -6.03 -3.21 3.16
N TYR A 42 -6.83 -4.18 3.62
CA TYR A 42 -6.35 -5.49 4.04
C TYR A 42 -6.73 -6.58 3.04
N ALA A 43 -5.78 -7.46 2.74
CA ALA A 43 -6.04 -8.72 2.05
C ALA A 43 -5.31 -9.86 2.76
N ARG A 44 -5.96 -11.02 2.82
CA ARG A 44 -5.43 -12.21 3.50
C ARG A 44 -4.30 -12.87 2.71
N ASP A 45 -4.46 -12.91 1.40
CA ASP A 45 -3.54 -13.50 0.44
C ASP A 45 -3.66 -12.76 -0.91
N LEU A 46 -2.91 -13.23 -1.91
CA LEU A 46 -2.90 -12.60 -3.22
C LEU A 46 -4.22 -12.80 -3.97
N ASP A 47 -4.90 -13.93 -3.81
CA ASP A 47 -6.17 -14.21 -4.49
C ASP A 47 -7.29 -13.31 -3.96
N ASP A 48 -7.36 -13.16 -2.63
CA ASP A 48 -8.23 -12.22 -1.94
C ASP A 48 -7.97 -10.78 -2.38
N ALA A 49 -6.69 -10.40 -2.51
CA ALA A 49 -6.30 -9.08 -2.99
C ALA A 49 -6.75 -8.82 -4.44
N MET A 50 -6.49 -9.77 -5.34
CA MET A 50 -6.86 -9.67 -6.75
C MET A 50 -8.37 -9.60 -6.93
N LYS A 51 -9.12 -10.42 -6.19
CA LYS A 51 -10.58 -10.41 -6.20
C LYS A 51 -11.12 -9.03 -5.81
N GLN A 52 -10.67 -8.47 -4.67
CA GLN A 52 -11.10 -7.15 -4.21
C GLN A 52 -10.77 -6.04 -5.23
N MET A 53 -9.60 -6.11 -5.87
CA MET A 53 -9.19 -5.13 -6.89
C MET A 53 -10.06 -5.23 -8.15
N PHE A 54 -10.35 -6.43 -8.64
CA PHE A 54 -11.24 -6.61 -9.79
C PHE A 54 -12.68 -6.19 -9.49
N GLU A 55 -13.16 -6.40 -8.27
CA GLU A 55 -14.48 -5.93 -7.83
C GLU A 55 -14.54 -4.39 -7.79
N LYS A 56 -13.46 -3.73 -7.34
CA LYS A 56 -13.40 -2.26 -7.22
C LYS A 56 -13.17 -1.55 -8.56
N TYR A 57 -12.27 -2.06 -9.38
CA TYR A 57 -11.76 -1.36 -10.57
C TYR A 57 -12.21 -1.98 -11.90
N GLY A 58 -12.90 -3.12 -11.87
CA GLY A 58 -13.30 -3.88 -13.05
C GLY A 58 -12.24 -4.88 -13.49
N LYS A 59 -12.56 -5.71 -14.49
CA LYS A 59 -11.73 -6.84 -14.93
C LYS A 59 -10.66 -6.48 -15.96
N ASP A 60 -10.74 -5.32 -16.59
CA ASP A 60 -9.81 -4.87 -17.62
C ASP A 60 -8.69 -4.01 -17.01
N LEU A 61 -7.88 -4.61 -16.13
CA LEU A 61 -6.78 -3.95 -15.45
C LEU A 61 -5.46 -4.22 -16.15
N ARG A 62 -4.66 -3.16 -16.33
CA ARG A 62 -3.24 -3.30 -16.64
C ARG A 62 -2.48 -3.55 -15.34
N ILE A 63 -1.76 -4.67 -15.29
CA ILE A 63 -1.02 -5.08 -14.08
C ILE A 63 0.48 -5.03 -14.38
N THR A 64 1.21 -4.30 -13.54
CA THR A 64 2.68 -4.29 -13.51
C THR A 64 3.15 -5.04 -12.27
N VAL A 65 4.00 -6.06 -12.46
CA VAL A 65 4.56 -6.85 -11.36
C VAL A 65 6.00 -6.42 -11.11
N VAL A 66 6.31 -6.01 -9.89
CA VAL A 66 7.67 -5.66 -9.45
C VAL A 66 8.08 -6.60 -8.29
N PRO A 67 8.68 -7.77 -8.57
CA PRO A 67 8.95 -8.78 -7.53
C PRO A 67 9.87 -8.29 -6.40
N PHE A 68 10.80 -7.39 -6.70
CA PHE A 68 11.79 -6.87 -5.74
C PHE A 68 11.77 -5.34 -5.66
N ALA A 69 10.61 -4.76 -5.33
CA ALA A 69 10.37 -3.31 -5.33
C ALA A 69 11.37 -2.48 -4.50
N ARG A 70 12.00 -3.06 -3.47
CA ARG A 70 13.02 -2.37 -2.67
C ARG A 70 14.30 -2.05 -3.47
N THR A 71 14.61 -2.85 -4.49
CA THR A 71 15.86 -2.76 -5.27
C THR A 71 15.63 -2.41 -6.73
N THR A 72 14.38 -2.25 -7.15
CA THR A 72 14.02 -1.89 -8.52
C THR A 72 13.70 -0.40 -8.59
N LEU A 73 14.30 0.28 -9.57
CA LEU A 73 13.89 1.62 -9.99
C LEU A 73 12.94 1.48 -11.18
N CYS A 74 11.70 1.95 -11.04
CA CYS A 74 10.77 2.03 -12.16
C CYS A 74 11.09 3.29 -12.97
N VAL A 75 11.25 3.13 -14.28
CA VAL A 75 11.34 4.21 -15.25
C VAL A 75 10.19 4.07 -16.23
N ASP A 76 9.67 5.20 -16.70
CA ASP A 76 8.58 5.26 -17.68
C ASP A 76 9.05 4.81 -19.09
#